data_AF-A0A2G2Z1G9-F1
#
_entry.id   AF-A0A2G2Z1G9-F1
#
_cell.length_a   1.000
_cell.length_b   1.000
_cell.length_c   1.000
_cell.angle_alpha   90.00
_cell.angle_beta   90.00
_cell.angle_gamma   90.00
#
_symmetry.space_group_name_H-M   'P 1'
#
loop_
_entity.id
_entity.type
_entity.pdbx_description
1 polymer ?
#
loop_
_entity_poly.entity_id
_entity_poly.type
_entity_poly.pdbx_seq_one_letter_code
_entity_poly.pdbx_strand_id
1 'polypeptide(L)'
;MLQSLVDMQKLPDEDFPYRRQLHECVGSAVGAMGPESFLALLPLKLDIEDLSKSNLWLFRILKQNIIGAHLSFFTNSIMSMVGAMKQRSARFECEGKIYSARSIDGIVYSLWSLLPSFRNYPVDTAQSFKDLNEILCKAIREEPEVRGIICSSLQILIQQNKNILEGKVDFSDAKISVPKERAIGCYNQQVAGDNLNALGLCAGELLSVRWSFLGIL
;
A
#
# COMPACT_ATOMS: atom_id res chain seq x y z
N MET A 1 21.46 13.59 -7.32
CA MET A 1 20.17 13.77 -8.04
C MET A 1 18.95 13.69 -7.12
N LEU A 2 18.73 12.61 -6.35
CA LEU A 2 17.50 12.45 -5.56
C LEU A 2 17.32 13.46 -4.42
N GLN A 3 18.41 13.90 -3.79
CA GLN A 3 18.35 14.95 -2.76
C GLN A 3 17.82 16.28 -3.34
N SER A 4 18.19 16.60 -4.59
CA SER A 4 17.70 17.79 -5.29
C SER A 4 16.18 17.76 -5.50
N LEU A 5 15.56 16.59 -5.67
CA LEU A 5 14.11 16.47 -5.83
C LEU A 5 13.38 16.74 -4.51
N VAL A 6 13.95 16.27 -3.40
CA VAL A 6 13.43 16.55 -2.05
C VAL A 6 13.53 18.03 -1.74
N ASP A 7 14.62 18.67 -2.16
CA ASP A 7 14.83 20.09 -1.93
C ASP A 7 13.88 20.95 -2.78
N MET A 8 13.67 20.60 -4.06
CA MET A 8 12.67 21.24 -4.93
C MET A 8 11.25 21.11 -4.39
N GLN A 9 10.89 19.94 -3.84
CA GLN A 9 9.57 19.70 -3.27
C GLN A 9 9.26 20.61 -2.06
N LYS A 10 10.28 21.07 -1.34
CA LYS A 10 10.14 21.95 -0.17
C LYS A 10 10.00 23.43 -0.52
N LEU A 11 10.28 23.81 -1.77
CA LEU A 11 10.16 25.20 -2.20
C LEU A 11 8.69 25.64 -2.23
N PRO A 12 8.39 26.92 -1.92
CA PRO A 12 7.08 27.52 -2.15
C PRO A 12 6.66 27.42 -3.62
N ASP A 13 5.35 27.52 -3.88
CA ASP A 13 4.77 27.40 -5.23
C ASP A 13 5.28 28.48 -6.18
N GLU A 14 5.52 29.69 -5.65
CA GLU A 14 6.11 30.81 -6.38
C GLU A 14 7.53 30.49 -6.88
N ASP A 15 8.31 29.80 -6.05
CA ASP A 15 9.70 29.42 -6.36
C ASP A 15 9.78 28.10 -7.14
N PHE A 16 8.70 27.30 -7.15
CA PHE A 16 8.64 26.03 -7.85
C PHE A 16 7.25 25.75 -8.47
N PRO A 17 6.92 26.38 -9.60
CA PRO A 17 5.63 26.21 -10.28
C PRO A 17 5.47 24.84 -10.97
N TYR A 18 6.52 24.01 -10.98
CA TYR A 18 6.56 22.71 -11.66
C TYR A 18 6.28 21.52 -10.74
N ARG A 19 5.67 21.74 -9.56
CA ARG A 19 5.43 20.67 -8.59
C ARG A 19 4.57 19.53 -9.13
N ARG A 20 3.58 19.85 -9.95
CA ARG A 20 2.75 18.82 -10.61
C ARG A 20 3.60 17.91 -11.51
N GLN A 21 4.45 18.51 -12.35
CA GLN A 21 5.35 17.78 -13.26
C GLN A 21 6.36 16.94 -12.47
N LEU A 22 6.85 17.44 -11.33
CA LEU A 22 7.68 16.66 -10.42
C LEU A 22 6.92 15.43 -9.90
N HIS A 23 5.68 15.59 -9.44
CA HIS A 23 4.87 14.47 -8.93
C HIS A 23 4.55 13.45 -10.03
N GLU A 24 4.26 13.91 -11.25
CA GLU A 24 4.05 13.05 -12.43
C GLU A 24 5.32 12.27 -12.80
N CYS A 25 6.49 12.92 -12.77
CA CYS A 25 7.78 12.29 -13.03
C CYS A 25 8.09 11.22 -11.97
N VAL A 26 7.87 11.53 -10.69
CA VAL A 26 8.06 10.60 -9.59
C VAL A 26 7.06 9.44 -9.67
N GLY A 27 5.80 9.71 -10.00
CA GLY A 27 4.79 8.69 -10.23
C GLY A 27 5.15 7.74 -11.38
N SER A 28 5.62 8.30 -12.50
CA SER A 28 6.11 7.53 -13.64
C SER A 28 7.30 6.63 -13.27
N ALA A 29 8.22 7.15 -12.43
CA ALA A 29 9.32 6.37 -11.92
C ALA A 29 8.83 5.19 -11.04
N VAL A 30 7.94 5.45 -10.07
CA VAL A 30 7.33 4.42 -9.22
C VAL A 30 6.66 3.33 -10.05
N GLY A 31 5.85 3.71 -11.05
CA GLY A 31 5.21 2.74 -11.94
C GLY A 31 6.22 1.93 -12.76
N ALA A 32 7.29 2.55 -13.25
CA ALA A 32 8.27 1.88 -14.09
C ALA A 32 9.18 0.89 -13.35
N MET A 33 9.54 1.18 -12.09
CA MET A 33 10.51 0.39 -11.31
C MET A 33 9.93 -0.38 -10.12
N GLY A 34 8.67 -0.12 -9.76
CA GLY A 34 8.02 -0.66 -8.57
C GLY A 34 8.34 0.12 -7.30
N PRO A 35 7.48 0.03 -6.26
CA PRO A 35 7.69 0.70 -4.98
C PRO A 35 8.95 0.23 -4.24
N GLU A 36 9.39 -1.01 -4.43
CA GLU A 36 10.53 -1.61 -3.76
C GLU A 36 11.84 -0.93 -4.16
N SER A 37 12.10 -0.92 -5.48
CA SER A 37 13.26 -0.26 -6.06
C SER A 37 13.23 1.25 -5.81
N PHE A 38 12.04 1.85 -5.91
CA PHE A 38 11.89 3.29 -5.71
C PHE A 38 12.18 3.70 -4.26
N LEU A 39 11.60 3.01 -3.27
CA LEU A 39 11.79 3.36 -1.86
C LEU A 39 13.19 3.03 -1.35
N ALA A 40 13.92 2.12 -1.99
CA ALA A 40 15.34 1.92 -1.75
C ALA A 40 16.17 3.14 -2.16
N LEU A 41 15.76 3.85 -3.23
CA LEU A 41 16.42 5.06 -3.72
C LEU A 41 15.97 6.31 -2.94
N LEU A 42 14.67 6.44 -2.68
CA LEU A 42 14.08 7.57 -1.96
C LEU A 42 13.16 7.08 -0.82
N PRO A 43 13.72 6.85 0.38
CA PRO A 43 12.95 6.32 1.50
C PRO A 43 11.97 7.35 2.06
N LEU A 44 10.91 6.88 2.74
CA LEU A 44 9.96 7.74 3.46
C LEU A 44 10.60 8.49 4.65
N LYS A 45 11.69 7.95 5.21
CA LYS A 45 12.42 8.47 6.38
C LYS A 45 11.49 8.66 7.60
N LEU A 46 10.81 7.60 8.03
CA LEU A 46 9.87 7.65 9.17
C LEU A 46 10.54 7.40 10.53
N ASP A 47 11.75 6.86 10.51
CA ASP A 47 12.61 6.53 11.65
C ASP A 47 13.26 7.75 12.31
N ILE A 48 13.30 8.90 11.61
CA ILE A 48 13.90 10.14 12.12
C ILE A 48 13.04 10.83 13.17
N GLU A 49 13.65 11.48 14.16
CA GLU A 49 12.91 12.20 15.21
C GLU A 49 12.08 13.37 14.65
N ASP A 50 12.63 14.12 13.70
CA ASP A 50 11.95 15.27 13.11
C ASP A 50 11.23 14.88 11.81
N LEU A 51 9.94 14.54 11.93
CA LEU A 51 9.11 14.11 10.81
C LEU A 51 8.84 15.21 9.76
N SER A 52 9.18 16.47 10.04
CA SER A 52 9.14 17.53 9.01
C SER A 52 10.14 17.27 7.88
N LYS A 53 11.15 16.44 8.12
CA LYS A 53 12.16 16.02 7.14
C LYS A 53 11.78 14.71 6.42
N SER A 54 10.67 14.08 6.80
CA SER A 54 10.19 12.85 6.18
C SER A 54 9.53 13.14 4.83
N ASN A 55 9.60 12.18 3.93
CA ASN A 55 9.03 12.30 2.58
C ASN A 55 7.54 11.92 2.55
N LEU A 56 6.72 12.46 3.46
CA LEU A 56 5.29 12.11 3.59
C LEU A 56 4.47 12.46 2.34
N TRP A 57 4.94 13.42 1.52
CA TRP A 57 4.33 13.76 0.24
C TRP A 57 4.30 12.58 -0.74
N LEU A 58 5.21 11.61 -0.60
CA LEU A 58 5.24 10.40 -1.43
C LEU A 58 4.01 9.52 -1.25
N PHE A 59 3.31 9.55 -0.10
CA PHE A 59 2.13 8.70 0.13
C PHE A 59 1.07 8.87 -0.96
N ARG A 60 0.80 10.12 -1.36
CA ARG A 60 -0.19 10.41 -2.42
C ARG A 60 0.23 9.84 -3.77
N ILE A 61 1.52 9.93 -4.09
CA ILE A 61 2.08 9.46 -5.36
C ILE A 61 2.10 7.93 -5.40
N LEU A 62 2.62 7.29 -4.35
CA LEU A 62 2.64 5.83 -4.20
C LEU A 62 1.23 5.26 -4.34
N LYS A 63 0.23 5.87 -3.68
CA LYS A 63 -1.16 5.42 -3.72
C LYS A 63 -1.73 5.34 -5.14
N GLN A 64 -1.27 6.20 -6.05
CA GLN A 64 -1.80 6.27 -7.42
C GLN A 64 -0.96 5.50 -8.45
N ASN A 65 0.32 5.24 -8.16
CA ASN A 65 1.28 4.78 -9.17
C ASN A 65 1.86 3.38 -8.92
N ILE A 66 1.52 2.74 -7.80
CA ILE A 66 1.93 1.35 -7.55
C ILE A 66 1.17 0.40 -8.49
N ILE A 67 1.93 -0.33 -9.30
CA ILE A 67 1.47 -1.36 -10.24
C ILE A 67 2.54 -2.46 -10.26
N GLY A 68 2.15 -3.73 -10.26
CA GLY A 68 3.09 -4.84 -10.37
C GLY A 68 4.00 -5.03 -9.15
N ALA A 69 3.56 -4.63 -7.97
CA ALA A 69 4.36 -4.74 -6.74
C ALA A 69 4.25 -6.13 -6.12
N HIS A 70 5.20 -6.45 -5.24
CA HIS A 70 5.20 -7.67 -4.43
C HIS A 70 4.39 -7.42 -3.15
N LEU A 71 3.42 -8.29 -2.87
CA LEU A 71 2.71 -8.30 -1.58
C LEU A 71 3.66 -8.57 -0.42
N SER A 72 4.71 -9.37 -0.64
CA SER A 72 5.76 -9.57 0.37
C SER A 72 6.47 -8.27 0.78
N PHE A 73 6.60 -7.29 -0.12
CA PHE A 73 7.15 -5.99 0.26
C PHE A 73 6.22 -5.23 1.21
N PHE A 74 4.90 -5.32 1.00
CA PHE A 74 3.94 -4.75 1.94
C PHE A 74 4.10 -5.41 3.32
N THR A 75 4.11 -6.74 3.37
CA THR A 75 4.29 -7.52 4.60
C THR A 75 5.61 -7.25 5.32
N ASN A 76 6.73 -7.16 4.59
CA ASN A 76 8.05 -7.06 5.21
C ASN A 76 8.44 -5.61 5.53
N SER A 77 8.19 -4.69 4.60
CA SER A 77 8.68 -3.30 4.70
C SER A 77 7.61 -2.35 5.22
N ILE A 78 6.41 -2.35 4.62
CA ILE A 78 5.35 -1.42 5.02
C ILE A 78 4.85 -1.74 6.44
N MET A 79 4.63 -3.02 6.75
CA MET A 79 4.16 -3.41 8.09
C MET A 79 5.21 -3.22 9.19
N SER A 80 6.50 -3.35 8.87
CA SER A 80 7.59 -2.96 9.78
C SER A 80 7.51 -1.47 10.14
N MET A 81 7.30 -0.60 9.13
CA MET A 81 7.09 0.83 9.36
C MET A 81 5.84 1.12 10.19
N VAL A 82 4.74 0.39 9.96
CA VAL A 82 3.52 0.48 10.78
C VAL A 82 3.83 0.15 12.24
N GLY A 83 4.56 -0.94 12.50
CA GLY A 83 4.95 -1.35 13.86
C GLY A 83 5.79 -0.27 14.56
N ALA A 84 6.82 0.25 13.89
CA ALA A 84 7.67 1.31 14.43
C ALA A 84 6.88 2.60 14.74
N MET A 85 5.96 2.99 13.86
CA MET A 85 5.13 4.17 14.08
C MET A 85 4.14 3.97 15.23
N LYS A 86 3.53 2.79 15.36
CA LYS A 86 2.67 2.50 16.53
C LYS A 86 3.43 2.57 17.85
N GLN A 87 4.63 1.98 17.91
CA GLN A 87 5.47 2.07 19.11
C GLN A 87 5.80 3.53 19.46
N ARG A 88 6.09 4.34 18.44
CA ARG A 88 6.35 5.77 18.61
C ARG A 88 5.12 6.55 19.07
N SER A 89 3.93 6.23 18.53
CA SER A 89 2.66 6.82 18.97
C SER A 89 2.41 6.53 20.45
N ALA A 90 2.52 5.27 20.86
CA ALA A 90 2.35 4.84 22.25
C ALA A 90 3.34 5.54 23.21
N ARG A 91 4.59 5.74 22.79
CA ARG A 91 5.57 6.52 23.57
C ARG A 91 5.11 7.96 23.79
N PHE A 92 4.60 8.63 22.74
CA PHE A 92 4.08 9.98 22.88
C PHE A 92 2.84 10.04 23.79
N GLU A 93 1.97 9.03 23.76
CA GLU A 93 0.85 8.93 24.70
C GLU A 93 1.33 8.81 26.15
N CYS A 94 2.32 7.95 26.43
CA CYS A 94 2.92 7.82 27.76
C CYS A 94 3.59 9.13 28.25
N GLU A 95 4.14 9.92 27.33
CA GLU A 95 4.74 11.24 27.61
C GLU A 95 3.69 12.38 27.72
N GLY A 96 2.39 12.09 27.57
CA GLY A 96 1.31 13.08 27.59
C GLY A 96 1.22 13.94 26.32
N LYS A 97 1.97 13.61 25.26
CA LYS A 97 2.04 14.34 23.99
C LYS A 97 0.96 13.83 23.01
N ILE A 98 -0.30 14.01 23.39
CA ILE A 98 -1.45 13.47 22.65
C ILE A 98 -1.50 13.96 21.18
N TYR A 99 -1.23 15.23 20.92
CA TYR A 99 -1.22 15.76 19.54
C TYR A 99 -0.15 15.10 18.66
N SER A 100 1.04 14.85 19.23
CA SER A 100 2.11 14.16 18.51
C SER A 100 1.74 12.70 18.25
N ALA A 101 1.16 11.99 19.23
CA ALA A 101 0.64 10.63 19.04
C ALA A 101 -0.39 10.57 17.91
N ARG A 102 -1.40 11.45 17.92
CA ARG A 102 -2.42 11.53 16.86
C ARG A 102 -1.83 11.80 15.47
N SER A 103 -0.77 12.62 15.39
CA SER A 103 -0.06 12.84 14.13
C SER A 103 0.62 11.56 13.62
N ILE A 104 1.21 10.76 14.51
CA ILE A 104 1.79 9.45 14.17
C ILE A 104 0.71 8.45 13.74
N ASP A 105 -0.45 8.43 14.41
CA ASP A 105 -1.57 7.58 14.02
C ASP A 105 -2.04 7.88 12.59
N GLY A 106 -2.03 9.15 12.18
CA GLY A 106 -2.30 9.57 10.80
C GLY A 106 -1.29 8.99 9.79
N ILE A 107 -0.03 8.83 10.18
CA ILE A 107 1.00 8.17 9.35
C ILE A 107 0.76 6.66 9.29
N VAL A 108 0.40 6.02 10.41
CA VAL A 108 0.00 4.60 10.45
C VAL A 108 -1.16 4.35 9.49
N TYR A 109 -2.20 5.19 9.53
CA TYR A 109 -3.32 5.11 8.60
C TYR A 109 -2.86 5.30 7.14
N SER A 110 -1.95 6.26 6.89
CA SER A 110 -1.42 6.51 5.55
C SER A 110 -0.68 5.31 4.97
N LEU A 111 0.12 4.61 5.79
CA LEU A 111 0.79 3.36 5.43
C LEU A 111 -0.21 2.25 5.07
N TRP A 112 -1.23 2.04 5.92
CA TRP A 112 -2.31 1.09 5.62
C TRP A 112 -3.05 1.45 4.33
N SER A 113 -3.26 2.74 4.07
CA SER A 113 -3.97 3.22 2.87
C SER A 113 -3.24 2.95 1.55
N LEU A 114 -1.99 2.46 1.60
CA LEU A 114 -1.25 1.98 0.44
C LEU A 114 -1.66 0.56 0.03
N LEU A 115 -2.18 -0.27 0.94
CA LEU A 115 -2.57 -1.66 0.66
C LEU A 115 -3.48 -1.78 -0.57
N PRO A 116 -4.50 -0.91 -0.76
CA PRO A 116 -5.29 -0.86 -1.97
C PRO A 116 -4.50 -0.81 -3.29
N SER A 117 -3.34 -0.16 -3.29
CA SER A 117 -2.53 0.08 -4.48
C SER A 117 -1.63 -1.10 -4.82
N PHE A 118 -1.20 -1.87 -3.82
CA PHE A 118 -0.43 -3.12 -4.00
C PHE A 118 -1.20 -4.23 -4.71
N ARG A 119 -2.51 -4.05 -4.93
CA ARG A 119 -3.37 -5.03 -5.60
C ARG A 119 -3.40 -4.91 -7.11
N ASN A 120 -2.85 -3.84 -7.66
CA ASN A 120 -2.78 -3.64 -9.10
C ASN A 120 -1.77 -4.64 -9.69
N TYR A 121 -2.26 -5.82 -10.11
CA TYR A 121 -1.48 -6.91 -10.68
C TYR A 121 -0.26 -7.39 -9.83
N PRO A 122 -0.45 -7.80 -8.57
CA PRO A 122 0.65 -8.25 -7.71
C PRO A 122 1.34 -9.51 -8.24
N VAL A 123 2.67 -9.55 -8.13
CA VAL A 123 3.49 -10.58 -8.79
C VAL A 123 3.57 -11.90 -8.02
N ASP A 124 3.43 -11.85 -6.69
CA ASP A 124 3.73 -12.95 -5.76
C ASP A 124 2.55 -13.33 -4.85
N THR A 125 1.31 -13.09 -5.28
CA THR A 125 0.14 -13.28 -4.40
C THR A 125 0.01 -14.71 -3.91
N ALA A 126 0.10 -15.71 -4.77
CA ALA A 126 -0.04 -17.11 -4.38
C ALA A 126 0.98 -17.54 -3.30
N GLN A 127 2.18 -16.97 -3.32
CA GLN A 127 3.28 -17.29 -2.41
C GLN A 127 3.21 -16.48 -1.11
N SER A 128 2.88 -15.19 -1.22
CA SER A 128 3.03 -14.22 -0.11
C SER A 128 1.74 -13.93 0.64
N PHE A 129 0.57 -14.36 0.12
CA PHE A 129 -0.72 -14.01 0.73
C PHE A 129 -0.90 -14.65 2.11
N LYS A 130 -0.32 -15.82 2.38
CA LYS A 130 -0.43 -16.48 3.68
C LYS A 130 0.13 -15.61 4.81
N ASP A 131 1.33 -15.07 4.63
CA ASP A 131 1.99 -14.21 5.62
C ASP A 131 1.23 -12.89 5.79
N LEU A 132 0.75 -12.33 4.68
CA LEU A 132 -0.10 -11.14 4.71
C LEU A 132 -1.41 -11.42 5.47
N ASN A 133 -2.04 -12.58 5.25
CA ASN A 133 -3.31 -12.94 5.86
C ASN A 133 -3.27 -12.96 7.39
N GLU A 134 -2.19 -13.48 7.99
CA GLU A 134 -2.03 -13.47 9.45
C GLU A 134 -2.05 -12.03 10.00
N ILE A 135 -1.34 -11.12 9.33
CA ILE A 135 -1.30 -9.69 9.67
C ILE A 135 -2.67 -9.05 9.50
N LEU A 136 -3.35 -9.32 8.38
CA LEU A 136 -4.68 -8.78 8.11
C LEU A 136 -5.71 -9.26 9.13
N CYS A 137 -5.71 -10.55 9.47
CA CYS A 137 -6.59 -11.11 10.49
C CYS A 137 -6.39 -10.44 11.85
N LYS A 138 -5.13 -10.22 12.25
CA LYS A 138 -4.81 -9.49 13.48
C LYS A 138 -5.32 -8.04 13.43
N ALA A 139 -5.01 -7.31 12.35
CA ALA A 139 -5.42 -5.92 12.18
C ALA A 139 -6.95 -5.77 12.15
N ILE A 140 -7.69 -6.68 11.52
CA ILE A 140 -9.15 -6.62 11.53
C ILE A 140 -9.69 -6.77 12.97
N ARG A 141 -9.08 -7.61 13.81
CA ARG A 141 -9.49 -7.74 15.22
C ARG A 141 -9.15 -6.50 16.04
N GLU A 142 -7.92 -6.02 15.93
CA GLU A 142 -7.36 -5.03 16.86
C GLU A 142 -7.56 -3.57 16.41
N GLU A 143 -7.75 -3.32 15.11
CA GLU A 143 -7.68 -1.97 14.53
C GLU A 143 -8.95 -1.64 13.73
N PRO A 144 -10.00 -1.06 14.36
CA PRO A 144 -11.26 -0.77 13.67
C PRO A 144 -11.10 0.20 12.49
N GLU A 145 -10.21 1.18 12.60
CA GLU A 145 -9.98 2.24 11.61
C GLU A 145 -9.52 1.71 10.23
N VAL A 146 -8.83 0.56 10.20
CA VAL A 146 -8.25 0.02 8.95
C VAL A 146 -9.10 -1.10 8.34
N ARG A 147 -10.15 -1.57 9.03
CA ARG A 147 -11.03 -2.65 8.54
C ARG A 147 -11.60 -2.34 7.16
N GLY A 148 -12.05 -1.11 6.95
CA GLY A 148 -12.59 -0.67 5.66
C GLY A 148 -11.55 -0.76 4.54
N ILE A 149 -10.31 -0.35 4.82
CA ILE A 149 -9.19 -0.44 3.89
C ILE A 149 -8.89 -1.91 3.56
N ILE A 150 -8.82 -2.79 4.56
CA ILE A 150 -8.51 -4.21 4.38
C ILE A 150 -9.61 -4.93 3.60
N CYS A 151 -10.87 -4.75 3.97
CA CYS A 151 -12.00 -5.38 3.29
C CYS A 151 -12.11 -4.91 1.82
N SER A 152 -12.00 -3.59 1.60
CA SER A 152 -11.94 -3.06 0.24
C SER A 152 -10.76 -3.66 -0.51
N SER A 153 -9.58 -3.72 0.14
CA SER A 153 -8.35 -4.36 -0.36
C SER A 153 -8.63 -5.75 -0.92
N LEU A 154 -9.08 -6.67 -0.08
CA LEU A 154 -9.37 -8.04 -0.48
C LEU A 154 -10.41 -8.13 -1.61
N GLN A 155 -11.46 -7.30 -1.58
CA GLN A 155 -12.51 -7.33 -2.59
C GLN A 155 -11.98 -7.04 -4.00
N ILE A 156 -11.17 -6.00 -4.19
CA ILE A 156 -10.66 -5.67 -5.54
C ILE A 156 -9.63 -6.72 -5.98
N LEU A 157 -8.82 -7.26 -5.07
CA LEU A 157 -7.87 -8.33 -5.42
C LEU A 157 -8.62 -9.57 -5.94
N ILE A 158 -9.67 -10.00 -5.24
CA ILE A 158 -10.53 -11.11 -5.67
C ILE A 158 -11.20 -10.80 -7.02
N GLN A 159 -11.76 -9.59 -7.16
CA GLN A 159 -12.45 -9.20 -8.39
C GLN A 159 -11.51 -9.14 -9.60
N GLN A 160 -10.30 -8.62 -9.43
CA GLN A 160 -9.28 -8.57 -10.48
C GLN A 160 -8.92 -9.99 -10.97
N ASN A 161 -8.67 -10.92 -10.04
CA ASN A 161 -8.35 -12.31 -10.42
C ASN A 161 -9.54 -13.00 -11.12
N LYS A 162 -10.77 -12.78 -10.65
CA LYS A 162 -11.98 -13.32 -11.30
C LYS A 162 -12.15 -12.78 -12.71
N ASN A 163 -12.01 -11.47 -12.90
CA ASN A 163 -12.14 -10.84 -14.22
C ASN A 163 -11.14 -11.43 -15.23
N ILE A 164 -9.91 -11.71 -14.79
CA ILE A 164 -8.87 -12.29 -15.65
C ILE A 164 -9.20 -13.75 -16.02
N LEU A 165 -9.69 -14.55 -15.08
CA LEU A 165 -10.16 -15.91 -15.38
C LEU A 165 -11.34 -15.93 -16.34
N GLU A 166 -12.28 -15.00 -16.18
CA GLU A 166 -13.45 -14.86 -17.05
C GLU A 166 -13.13 -14.21 -18.41
N GLY A 167 -11.87 -13.82 -18.66
CA GLY A 167 -11.47 -13.12 -19.89
C GLY A 167 -12.02 -11.70 -20.02
N LYS A 168 -12.60 -11.15 -18.95
CA LYS A 168 -13.14 -9.77 -18.87
C LYS A 168 -12.03 -8.77 -18.54
N VAL A 169 -10.90 -8.84 -19.24
CA VAL A 169 -9.86 -7.82 -19.10
C VAL A 169 -10.32 -6.61 -19.89
N ASP A 170 -10.87 -5.63 -19.17
CA ASP A 170 -11.36 -4.41 -19.78
C ASP A 170 -10.18 -3.53 -20.21
N PHE A 171 -9.86 -3.56 -21.51
CA PHE A 171 -8.85 -2.71 -22.15
C PHE A 171 -9.37 -1.30 -22.47
N SER A 172 -10.58 -0.93 -22.00
CA SER A 172 -11.24 0.32 -22.39
C SER A 172 -10.65 1.61 -21.79
N ASP A 173 -9.68 1.53 -20.88
CA ASP A 173 -8.92 2.71 -20.45
C ASP A 173 -8.03 3.20 -21.59
N ALA A 174 -8.46 4.26 -22.28
CA ALA A 174 -7.86 4.83 -23.49
C ALA A 174 -6.40 5.34 -23.37
N LYS A 175 -5.70 5.06 -22.26
CA LYS A 175 -4.24 5.14 -22.12
C LYS A 175 -3.78 4.11 -21.08
N ILE A 176 -3.61 2.85 -21.47
CA ILE A 176 -2.91 1.89 -20.62
C ILE A 176 -1.47 2.39 -20.47
N SER A 177 -1.03 2.66 -19.25
CA SER A 177 0.35 3.07 -19.02
C SER A 177 1.29 1.89 -19.29
N VAL A 178 2.49 2.16 -19.82
CA VAL A 178 3.51 1.12 -20.09
C VAL A 178 3.76 0.19 -18.88
N PRO A 179 3.74 0.66 -17.61
CA PRO A 179 3.76 -0.22 -16.46
C PRO A 179 2.56 -1.18 -16.35
N LYS A 180 1.34 -0.70 -16.61
CA LYS A 180 0.11 -1.49 -16.55
C LYS A 180 0.10 -2.56 -17.65
N GLU A 181 0.55 -2.23 -18.85
CA GLU A 181 0.70 -3.21 -19.95
C GLU A 181 1.67 -4.34 -19.56
N ARG A 182 2.84 -3.99 -19.01
CA ARG A 182 3.83 -4.95 -18.55
C ARG A 182 3.27 -5.86 -17.46
N ALA A 183 2.58 -5.29 -16.48
CA ALA A 183 2.01 -6.06 -15.38
C ALA A 183 0.89 -7.01 -15.87
N ILE A 184 0.03 -6.56 -16.80
CA ILE A 184 -0.99 -7.40 -17.43
C ILE A 184 -0.34 -8.56 -18.20
N GLY A 185 0.73 -8.32 -18.94
CA GLY A 185 1.45 -9.35 -19.68
C GLY A 185 1.98 -10.49 -18.79
N CYS A 186 2.30 -10.20 -17.53
CA CYS A 186 2.75 -11.19 -16.55
C CYS A 186 1.60 -11.84 -15.77
N TYR A 187 0.37 -11.32 -15.85
CA TYR A 187 -0.76 -11.75 -15.02
C TYR A 187 -1.78 -12.54 -15.85
N ASN A 188 -1.43 -13.78 -16.17
CA ASN A 188 -2.25 -14.68 -16.99
C ASN A 188 -3.33 -15.45 -16.19
N GLN A 189 -4.14 -16.26 -16.87
CA GLN A 189 -5.20 -17.07 -16.24
C GLN A 189 -4.66 -18.07 -15.21
N GLN A 190 -3.48 -18.66 -15.43
CA GLN A 190 -2.86 -19.58 -14.48
C GLN A 190 -2.53 -18.86 -13.17
N VAL A 191 -1.84 -17.72 -13.27
CA VAL A 191 -1.51 -16.86 -12.11
C VAL A 191 -2.79 -16.44 -11.37
N ALA A 192 -3.83 -16.05 -12.10
CA ALA A 192 -5.10 -15.67 -11.48
C ALA A 192 -5.77 -16.84 -10.74
N GLY A 193 -5.71 -18.05 -11.27
CA GLY A 193 -6.21 -19.27 -10.64
C GLY A 193 -5.44 -19.60 -9.35
N ASP A 194 -4.11 -19.58 -9.42
CA ASP A 194 -3.24 -19.85 -8.27
C ASP A 194 -3.46 -18.83 -7.14
N ASN A 195 -3.62 -17.56 -7.50
CA ASN A 195 -3.93 -16.49 -6.55
C ASN A 195 -5.29 -16.69 -5.87
N LEU A 196 -6.35 -17.04 -6.61
CA LEU A 196 -7.65 -17.33 -6.02
C LEU A 196 -7.63 -18.57 -5.12
N ASN A 197 -6.84 -19.58 -5.46
CA ASN A 197 -6.66 -20.76 -4.61
C ASN A 197 -6.01 -20.37 -3.27
N ALA A 198 -4.92 -19.60 -3.31
CA ALA A 198 -4.26 -19.09 -2.10
C ALA A 198 -5.19 -18.23 -1.23
N LEU A 199 -5.97 -17.35 -1.86
CA LEU A 199 -7.00 -16.55 -1.18
C LEU A 199 -8.09 -17.43 -0.55
N GLY A 200 -8.52 -18.48 -1.26
CA GLY A 200 -9.54 -19.42 -0.81
C GLY A 200 -9.10 -20.23 0.43
N LEU A 201 -7.85 -20.66 0.46
CA LEU A 201 -7.28 -21.37 1.62
C LEU A 201 -7.29 -20.52 2.90
N CYS A 202 -7.17 -19.20 2.75
CA CYS A 202 -7.17 -18.25 3.87
C CYS A 202 -8.58 -17.69 4.20
N ALA A 203 -9.59 -17.97 3.38
CA ALA A 203 -10.91 -17.36 3.50
C ALA A 203 -11.62 -17.70 4.80
N GLY A 204 -11.45 -18.92 5.32
CA GLY A 204 -12.05 -19.35 6.58
C GLY A 204 -11.63 -18.48 7.76
N GLU A 205 -10.36 -18.12 7.84
CA GLU A 205 -9.80 -17.28 8.91
C GLU A 205 -10.34 -15.85 8.82
N LEU A 206 -10.29 -15.24 7.64
CA LEU A 206 -10.79 -13.87 7.42
C LEU A 206 -12.29 -13.74 7.70
N LEU A 207 -13.07 -14.75 7.29
CA LEU A 207 -14.51 -14.76 7.53
C LEU A 207 -14.83 -15.01 9.01
N SER A 208 -14.09 -15.88 9.70
CA SER A 208 -14.27 -16.13 11.14
C SER A 208 -14.08 -14.86 11.99
N VAL A 209 -13.15 -14.00 11.57
CA VAL A 209 -12.91 -12.71 12.21
C VAL A 209 -14.09 -11.76 12.04
N ARG A 210 -14.80 -11.85 10.92
CA ARG A 210 -15.97 -11.01 10.65
C ARG A 210 -17.18 -11.41 11.50
N TRP A 211 -17.33 -12.70 11.84
CA TRP A 211 -18.43 -13.20 12.67
C TRP A 211 -18.24 -12.94 14.16
N SER A 212 -17.00 -12.80 14.64
CA SER A 212 -16.72 -12.43 16.03
C SER A 212 -17.09 -10.97 16.37
N PHE A 213 -17.30 -10.11 15.36
CA PHE A 213 -17.78 -8.73 15.55
C PHE A 213 -19.31 -8.57 15.56
N LEU A 214 -20.07 -9.60 15.18
CA LEU A 214 -21.54 -9.62 15.25
C LEU A 214 -22.07 -10.42 16.45
N GLY A 215 -21.21 -10.74 17.42
CA GLY A 215 -21.56 -11.41 18.68
C GLY A 215 -22.31 -10.52 19.67
N ILE A 216 -23.45 -9.96 19.27
CA ILE A 216 -24.58 -9.67 20.16
C ILE A 216 -25.77 -10.46 19.61
N LEU A 217 -25.88 -11.71 20.06
CA LEU A 217 -27.14 -12.39 20.38
C LEU A 217 -26.86 -13.32 21.57
#